data_AF-A0A081S2J1-F1
#
_entry.id   AF-A0A081S2J1-F1
#
_cell.length_a   1.000
_cell.length_b   1.000
_cell.length_c   1.000
_cell.angle_alpha   90.00
_cell.angle_beta   90.00
_cell.angle_gamma   90.00
#
_symmetry.space_group_name_H-M   'P 1'
#
loop_
_entity.id
_entity.type
_entity.pdbx_description
1 polymer ?
#
loop_
_entity_poly.entity_id
_entity_poly.type
_entity_poly.pdbx_seq_one_letter_code
_entity_poly.pdbx_strand_id
1 'polypeptide(L)'
;MRTPSKQEELVKAFKALLKEEKFSSQGEIVTALLEEGFENINQSKVSRMLTKFGAVRTRNAKMEMVYCLPAELGVPTATSPLKNLVLDVDHNHSIVVIRTSPGAAQLIARLLDSLGKAEGILGSIAGDDTIFITLARGFTAEQLREKILELFEQEL
;
A
#
# COMPACT_ATOMS: atom_id res chain seq x y z
N MET A 1 5.00 22.33 -23.83
CA MET A 1 4.06 21.78 -22.82
C MET A 1 3.08 20.87 -23.53
N ARG A 2 3.05 19.56 -23.22
CA ARG A 2 2.01 18.65 -23.74
C ARG A 2 0.78 18.82 -22.86
N THR A 3 -0.35 19.19 -23.46
CA THR A 3 -1.65 19.19 -22.80
C THR A 3 -1.99 17.74 -22.42
N PRO A 4 -2.33 17.44 -21.15
CA PRO A 4 -2.72 16.09 -20.77
C PRO A 4 -3.96 15.66 -21.57
N SER A 5 -4.06 14.37 -21.87
CA SER A 5 -5.24 13.88 -22.60
C SER A 5 -6.49 14.00 -21.71
N LYS A 6 -7.66 14.25 -22.30
CA LYS A 6 -8.96 14.26 -21.56
C LYS A 6 -9.16 13.00 -20.69
N GLN A 7 -8.53 11.90 -21.05
CA GLN A 7 -8.58 10.65 -20.29
C GLN A 7 -7.70 10.66 -19.03
N GLU A 8 -6.55 11.32 -19.07
CA GLU A 8 -5.68 11.52 -17.90
C GLU A 8 -6.33 12.47 -16.89
N GLU A 9 -6.95 13.54 -17.38
CA GLU A 9 -7.72 14.48 -16.55
C GLU A 9 -8.89 13.78 -15.84
N LEU A 10 -9.63 12.92 -16.56
CA LEU A 10 -10.70 12.11 -15.98
C LEU A 10 -10.19 11.18 -14.86
N VAL A 11 -9.05 10.51 -15.08
CA VAL A 11 -8.47 9.62 -14.07
C VAL A 11 -8.02 10.42 -12.84
N LYS A 12 -7.44 11.60 -13.04
CA LYS A 12 -7.02 12.48 -11.94
C LYS A 12 -8.23 12.95 -11.11
N ALA A 13 -9.28 13.42 -11.77
CA ALA A 13 -10.55 13.82 -11.15
C ALA A 13 -11.18 12.67 -10.36
N PHE A 14 -11.33 11.50 -10.98
CA PHE A 14 -11.89 10.32 -10.33
C PHE A 14 -11.11 9.93 -9.06
N LYS A 15 -9.77 9.94 -9.10
CA LYS A 15 -8.95 9.65 -7.92
C LYS A 15 -9.11 10.72 -6.83
N ALA A 16 -9.24 11.99 -7.21
CA ALA A 16 -9.47 13.07 -6.27
C ALA A 16 -10.81 12.90 -5.52
N LEU A 17 -11.89 12.59 -6.25
CA LEU A 17 -13.21 12.33 -5.66
C LEU A 17 -13.17 11.19 -4.63
N LEU A 18 -12.46 10.10 -4.93
CA LEU A 18 -12.34 8.98 -4.01
C LEU A 18 -11.48 9.28 -2.76
N LYS A 19 -10.58 10.27 -2.82
CA LYS A 19 -9.81 10.72 -1.65
C LYS A 19 -10.65 11.55 -0.67
N GLU A 20 -11.80 12.04 -1.10
CA GLU A 20 -12.70 12.80 -0.23
C GLU A 20 -13.52 11.91 0.72
N GLU A 21 -13.54 10.58 0.50
CA GLU A 21 -14.21 9.61 1.37
C GLU A 21 -15.67 9.98 1.71
N LYS A 22 -16.40 10.51 0.72
CA LYS A 22 -17.78 11.00 0.89
C LYS A 22 -18.82 10.30 0.03
N PHE A 23 -18.40 9.55 -0.99
CA PHE A 23 -19.31 9.00 -2.00
C PHE A 23 -19.74 7.58 -1.65
N SER A 24 -21.04 7.37 -1.44
CA SER A 24 -21.59 6.08 -0.97
C SER A 24 -22.02 5.16 -2.13
N SER A 25 -22.27 5.73 -3.31
CA SER A 25 -22.80 5.03 -4.47
C SER A 25 -22.07 5.40 -5.77
N GLN A 26 -22.13 4.49 -6.75
CA GLN A 26 -21.57 4.75 -8.08
C GLN A 26 -22.31 5.90 -8.79
N GLY A 27 -23.60 6.06 -8.52
CA GLY A 27 -24.43 7.13 -9.06
C GLY A 27 -23.94 8.50 -8.60
N GLU A 28 -23.59 8.66 -7.32
CA GLU A 28 -23.03 9.92 -6.83
C GLU A 28 -21.70 10.28 -7.49
N ILE A 29 -20.83 9.28 -7.74
CA ILE A 29 -19.56 9.48 -8.44
C ILE A 29 -19.80 9.90 -9.90
N VAL A 30 -20.80 9.31 -10.56
CA VAL A 30 -21.20 9.72 -11.92
C VAL A 30 -21.66 11.18 -11.93
N THR A 31 -22.55 11.56 -11.00
CA THR A 31 -23.06 12.93 -10.90
C THR A 31 -21.92 13.92 -10.66
N ALA A 32 -21.02 13.65 -9.72
CA ALA A 32 -19.88 14.51 -9.43
C ALA A 32 -18.95 14.69 -10.64
N LEU A 33 -18.67 13.61 -11.39
CA LEU A 33 -17.85 13.71 -12.61
C LEU A 33 -18.57 14.45 -13.75
N LEU A 34 -19.90 14.36 -13.85
CA LEU A 34 -20.67 15.16 -14.81
C LEU A 34 -20.60 16.65 -14.46
N GLU A 35 -20.70 17.00 -13.18
CA GLU A 35 -20.58 18.38 -12.68
C GLU A 35 -19.18 18.98 -12.94
N GLU A 36 -18.13 18.14 -12.94
CA GLU A 36 -16.78 18.54 -13.35
C GLU A 36 -16.58 18.64 -14.88
N GLY A 37 -17.61 18.37 -15.68
CA GLY A 37 -17.59 18.52 -17.15
C GLY A 37 -17.27 17.25 -17.93
N PHE A 38 -17.26 16.07 -17.31
CA PHE A 38 -17.01 14.79 -18.00
C PHE A 38 -18.28 14.18 -18.59
N GLU A 39 -18.78 14.71 -19.70
CA GLU A 39 -20.07 14.31 -20.34
C GLU A 39 -20.17 12.83 -20.74
N ASN A 40 -19.04 12.17 -21.01
CA ASN A 40 -18.98 10.77 -21.44
C ASN A 40 -18.82 9.78 -20.27
N ILE A 41 -19.35 10.10 -19.09
CA ILE A 41 -19.33 9.24 -17.90
C ILE A 41 -20.70 8.61 -17.66
N ASN A 42 -20.71 7.36 -17.24
CA ASN A 42 -21.92 6.62 -16.87
C ASN A 42 -21.58 5.56 -15.82
N GLN A 43 -22.61 4.95 -15.24
CA GLN A 43 -22.44 3.98 -14.16
C GLN A 43 -21.56 2.79 -14.56
N SER A 44 -21.70 2.29 -15.79
CA SER A 44 -20.87 1.17 -16.30
C SER A 44 -19.38 1.55 -16.37
N LYS A 45 -19.08 2.78 -16.80
CA LYS A 45 -17.71 3.30 -16.91
C LYS A 45 -17.10 3.54 -15.53
N VAL A 46 -17.86 4.12 -14.59
CA VAL A 46 -17.44 4.28 -13.19
C VAL A 46 -17.20 2.93 -12.53
N SER A 47 -18.10 1.95 -12.72
CA SER A 47 -17.93 0.59 -12.19
C SER A 47 -16.60 -0.03 -12.65
N ARG A 48 -16.30 0.03 -13.96
CA ARG A 48 -15.02 -0.44 -14.50
C ARG A 48 -13.82 0.32 -13.93
N MET A 49 -13.94 1.64 -13.70
CA MET A 49 -12.86 2.44 -13.10
C MET A 49 -12.62 2.06 -11.64
N LEU A 50 -13.68 1.87 -10.84
CA LEU A 50 -13.59 1.40 -9.46
C LEU A 50 -12.85 0.06 -9.39
N THR A 51 -13.21 -0.90 -10.23
CA THR A 51 -12.50 -2.19 -10.33
C THR A 51 -11.05 -2.00 -10.78
N LYS A 52 -10.82 -1.21 -11.84
CA LYS A 52 -9.48 -0.98 -12.41
C LYS A 52 -8.50 -0.36 -11.42
N PHE A 53 -8.97 0.57 -10.59
CA PHE A 53 -8.14 1.28 -9.62
C PHE A 53 -8.20 0.67 -8.22
N GLY A 54 -8.85 -0.48 -8.05
CA GLY A 54 -8.89 -1.20 -6.77
C GLY A 54 -9.63 -0.44 -5.67
N ALA A 55 -10.62 0.38 -6.02
CA ALA A 55 -11.40 1.10 -5.03
C ALA A 55 -12.17 0.13 -4.13
N VAL A 56 -12.19 0.42 -2.83
CA VAL A 56 -12.87 -0.38 -1.81
C VAL A 56 -13.95 0.46 -1.14
N ARG A 57 -14.84 -0.18 -0.38
CA ARG A 57 -15.79 0.53 0.48
C ARG A 57 -15.34 0.45 1.93
N THR A 58 -15.20 1.59 2.59
CA THR A 58 -14.82 1.71 4.01
C THR A 58 -15.82 2.55 4.77
N ARG A 59 -15.76 2.53 6.11
CA ARG A 59 -16.47 3.50 6.95
C ARG A 59 -15.61 4.75 7.12
N ASN A 60 -16.14 5.92 6.76
CA ASN A 60 -15.47 7.20 7.03
C ASN A 60 -15.61 7.60 8.52
N ALA A 61 -15.04 8.74 8.91
CA ALA A 61 -15.13 9.30 10.26
C ALA A 61 -16.58 9.59 10.73
N LYS A 62 -17.53 9.68 9.80
CA LYS A 62 -18.97 9.84 10.07
C LYS A 62 -19.72 8.51 10.13
N MET A 63 -19.01 7.38 10.11
CA MET A 63 -19.56 6.02 10.11
C MET A 63 -20.34 5.63 8.85
N GLU A 64 -20.19 6.37 7.76
CA GLU A 64 -20.86 6.14 6.47
C GLU A 64 -20.02 5.21 5.58
N MET A 65 -20.67 4.26 4.89
CA MET A 65 -20.01 3.33 3.97
C MET A 65 -19.76 4.00 2.61
N VAL A 66 -18.52 4.45 2.40
CA VAL A 66 -18.10 5.24 1.23
C VAL A 66 -17.06 4.51 0.39
N TYR A 67 -16.99 4.85 -0.89
CA TYR A 67 -15.87 4.46 -1.75
C TYR A 67 -14.64 5.29 -1.39
N CYS A 68 -13.52 4.60 -1.20
CA CYS A 68 -12.21 5.19 -1.15
C CYS A 68 -11.28 4.43 -2.09
N LEU A 69 -10.23 5.10 -2.53
CA LEU A 69 -9.05 4.36 -2.92
C LEU A 69 -8.41 3.86 -1.63
N PRO A 70 -7.90 2.63 -1.58
CA PRO A 70 -6.93 2.28 -0.56
C PRO A 70 -5.95 3.44 -0.48
N ALA A 71 -5.67 3.94 0.73
CA ALA A 71 -4.59 4.90 0.91
C ALA A 71 -3.39 4.39 0.10
N GLU A 72 -2.51 5.27 -0.37
CA GLU A 72 -1.26 4.81 -1.00
C GLU A 72 -0.35 4.00 -0.05
N LEU A 73 -0.88 3.45 1.06
CA LEU A 73 -0.56 2.14 1.61
C LEU A 73 -0.92 1.05 0.57
N GLY A 74 -0.11 0.97 -0.47
CA GLY A 74 -0.34 0.13 -1.64
C GLY A 74 -0.75 -1.29 -1.28
N VAL A 75 -1.94 -1.68 -1.74
CA VAL A 75 -2.22 -3.10 -1.95
C VAL A 75 -1.11 -3.60 -2.89
N PRO A 76 -0.29 -4.58 -2.46
CA PRO A 76 0.72 -5.17 -3.31
C PRO A 76 0.04 -5.70 -4.58
N THR A 77 0.24 -5.05 -5.72
CA THR A 77 0.05 -5.72 -7.01
C THR A 77 1.25 -6.64 -7.22
N ALA A 78 1.13 -7.66 -8.07
CA ALA A 78 2.26 -8.53 -8.42
C ALA A 78 3.50 -7.78 -8.98
N THR A 79 3.36 -6.48 -9.24
CA THR A 79 4.37 -5.54 -9.75
C THR A 79 4.77 -4.46 -8.75
N SER A 80 4.19 -4.41 -7.54
CA SER A 80 4.61 -3.43 -6.52
C SER A 80 6.07 -3.67 -6.14
N PRO A 81 6.95 -2.66 -6.21
CA PRO A 81 8.31 -2.79 -5.71
C PRO A 81 8.27 -3.26 -4.26
N LEU A 82 9.00 -4.31 -3.93
CA LEU A 82 9.00 -4.95 -2.59
C LEU A 82 9.20 -3.93 -1.46
N LYS A 83 9.92 -2.83 -1.73
CA LYS A 83 10.08 -1.69 -0.83
C LYS A 83 8.77 -1.05 -0.35
N ASN A 84 7.76 -0.95 -1.21
CA ASN A 84 6.50 -0.30 -0.83
C ASN A 84 5.64 -1.18 0.09
N LEU A 85 6.06 -2.41 0.36
CA LEU A 85 5.35 -3.35 1.21
C LEU A 85 5.85 -3.29 2.65
N VAL A 86 6.99 -2.65 2.91
CA VAL A 86 7.52 -2.38 4.24
C VAL A 86 7.03 -1.00 4.65
N LEU A 87 6.35 -0.93 5.79
CA LEU A 87 5.75 0.30 6.32
C LEU A 87 6.57 0.87 7.48
N ASP A 88 7.17 0.00 8.28
CA ASP A 88 7.97 0.38 9.44
C ASP A 88 8.97 -0.74 9.79
N VAL A 89 10.12 -0.36 10.32
CA VAL A 89 11.18 -1.26 10.80
C VAL A 89 11.73 -0.72 12.11
N ASP A 90 11.40 -1.42 13.19
CA ASP A 90 11.87 -1.08 14.53
C ASP A 90 12.48 -2.30 15.21
N HIS A 91 13.11 -2.09 16.37
CA HIS A 91 13.89 -3.11 17.03
C HIS A 91 13.95 -2.89 18.54
N ASN A 92 14.11 -3.99 19.26
CA ASN A 92 14.59 -3.97 20.63
C ASN A 92 16.01 -4.53 20.68
N HIS A 93 16.49 -4.94 21.85
CA HIS A 93 17.86 -5.43 22.01
C HIS A 93 18.13 -6.79 21.34
N SER A 94 17.08 -7.55 21.00
CA SER A 94 17.19 -8.97 20.63
C SER A 94 16.45 -9.34 19.34
N ILE A 95 15.52 -8.49 18.87
CA ILE A 95 14.60 -8.78 17.77
C ILE A 95 14.42 -7.50 16.94
N VAL A 96 14.35 -7.67 15.63
CA VAL A 96 13.85 -6.65 14.69
C VAL A 96 12.41 -7.00 14.31
N VAL A 97 11.54 -6.00 14.34
CA VAL A 97 10.13 -6.11 13.97
C VAL A 97 9.88 -5.28 12.71
N ILE A 98 9.29 -5.91 11.70
CA ILE A 98 8.92 -5.24 10.45
C ILE A 98 7.40 -5.21 10.35
N ARG A 99 6.83 -4.04 10.10
CA ARG A 99 5.42 -3.88 9.71
C ARG A 99 5.34 -3.76 8.20
N THR A 100 4.34 -4.43 7.64
CA THR A 100 4.14 -4.54 6.20
C THR A 100 2.70 -4.22 5.81
N SER A 101 2.45 -4.03 4.52
CA SER A 101 1.08 -4.02 4.00
C SER A 101 0.37 -5.34 4.33
N PRO A 102 -0.96 -5.32 4.58
CA PRO A 102 -1.71 -6.55 4.88
C PRO A 102 -1.47 -7.66 3.87
N GLY A 103 -1.23 -8.87 4.36
CA GLY A 103 -0.91 -10.06 3.56
C GLY A 103 0.50 -10.10 2.94
N ALA A 104 1.37 -9.11 3.17
CA ALA A 104 2.71 -9.06 2.59
C ALA A 104 3.80 -9.66 3.49
N ALA A 105 3.55 -9.84 4.78
CA ALA A 105 4.57 -10.27 5.75
C ALA A 105 5.25 -11.60 5.36
N GLN A 106 4.46 -12.59 4.91
CA GLN A 106 4.99 -13.89 4.51
C GLN A 106 5.94 -13.81 3.30
N LEU A 107 5.66 -12.93 2.34
CA LEU A 107 6.49 -12.72 1.16
C LEU A 107 7.83 -12.10 1.55
N ILE A 108 7.79 -11.04 2.35
CA ILE A 108 8.97 -10.31 2.82
C ILE A 108 9.84 -11.22 3.70
N ALA A 109 9.24 -11.99 4.60
CA ALA A 109 9.98 -12.93 5.46
C ALA A 109 10.73 -13.99 4.65
N ARG A 110 10.12 -14.56 3.60
CA ARG A 110 10.80 -15.51 2.70
C ARG A 110 12.00 -14.90 1.97
N LEU A 111 11.91 -13.62 1.61
CA LEU A 111 13.03 -12.92 0.99
C LEU A 111 14.17 -12.72 1.99
N LEU A 112 13.85 -12.30 3.21
CA LEU A 112 14.83 -12.10 4.28
C LEU A 112 15.49 -13.42 4.72
N ASP A 113 14.73 -14.51 4.81
CA ASP A 113 15.27 -15.84 5.12
C ASP A 113 16.30 -16.31 4.08
N SER A 114 16.20 -15.85 2.83
CA SER A 114 17.15 -16.21 1.76
C SER A 114 18.53 -15.59 1.92
N LEU A 115 18.65 -14.49 2.68
CA LEU A 115 19.94 -13.85 3.03
C LEU A 115 20.69 -14.67 4.08
N GLY A 116 19.94 -15.28 5.00
CA GLY A 116 20.44 -16.21 6.01
C GLY A 116 21.40 -15.59 7.04
N LYS A 117 22.15 -16.46 7.71
CA LYS A 117 22.95 -16.11 8.90
C LYS A 117 24.13 -15.18 8.61
N ALA A 118 24.65 -15.19 7.39
CA ALA A 118 25.77 -14.33 6.98
C ALA A 118 25.40 -12.84 7.09
N GLU A 119 24.11 -12.52 6.91
CA GLU A 119 23.60 -11.16 7.00
C GLU A 119 23.07 -10.78 8.38
N GLY A 120 23.17 -11.68 9.37
CA GLY A 120 22.72 -11.43 10.74
C GLY A 120 21.33 -11.97 11.06
N ILE A 121 20.70 -12.72 10.14
CA ILE A 121 19.36 -13.30 10.33
C ILE A 121 19.49 -14.75 10.81
N LEU A 122 19.15 -15.02 12.07
CA LEU A 122 19.08 -16.38 12.60
C LEU A 122 17.82 -17.11 12.15
N GLY A 123 16.72 -16.36 12.01
CA GLY A 123 15.43 -16.84 11.50
C GLY A 123 14.34 -15.77 11.64
N SER A 124 13.21 -16.00 10.98
CA SER A 124 12.05 -15.10 11.03
C SER A 124 10.74 -15.83 11.30
N ILE A 125 9.75 -15.11 11.84
CA ILE A 125 8.36 -15.55 12.00
C ILE A 125 7.47 -14.44 11.43
N ALA A 126 6.65 -14.79 10.44
CA ALA A 126 5.70 -13.86 9.83
C ALA A 126 4.26 -14.15 10.28
N GLY A 127 3.53 -13.08 10.59
CA GLY A 127 2.07 -13.06 10.65
C GLY A 127 1.48 -12.60 9.33
N ASP A 128 0.39 -11.84 9.39
CA ASP A 128 -0.26 -11.25 8.19
C ASP A 128 0.42 -9.94 7.75
N ASP A 129 0.67 -9.04 8.70
CA ASP A 129 1.21 -7.70 8.48
C ASP A 129 2.51 -7.43 9.26
N THR A 130 3.00 -8.40 10.04
CA THR A 130 4.10 -8.20 10.98
C THR A 130 5.09 -9.37 10.92
N ILE A 131 6.39 -9.06 10.93
CA ILE A 131 7.47 -10.06 10.90
C ILE A 131 8.40 -9.83 12.09
N PHE A 132 8.73 -10.89 12.80
CA PHE A 132 9.74 -10.89 13.86
C PHE A 132 11.00 -11.57 13.33
N ILE A 133 12.15 -10.93 13.51
CA ILE A 133 13.44 -11.44 13.07
C ILE A 133 14.36 -11.58 14.27
N THR A 134 14.86 -12.79 14.50
CA THR A 134 15.86 -13.06 15.53
C THR A 134 17.26 -12.99 14.93
N LEU A 135 18.20 -12.47 15.72
CA LEU A 135 19.55 -12.15 15.32
C LEU A 135 20.47 -13.37 15.37
N ALA A 136 21.36 -13.47 14.38
CA ALA A 136 22.49 -14.37 14.45
C ALA A 136 23.51 -13.87 15.50
N ARG A 137 24.26 -14.81 16.07
CA ARG A 137 25.27 -14.48 17.08
C ARG A 137 26.31 -13.52 16.50
N GLY A 138 26.63 -12.47 17.25
CA GLY A 138 27.64 -11.47 16.86
C GLY A 138 27.10 -10.26 16.10
N PHE A 139 25.79 -10.18 15.88
CA PHE A 139 25.11 -9.03 15.28
C PHE A 139 24.31 -8.27 16.33
N THR A 140 24.20 -6.95 16.16
CA THR A 140 23.27 -6.13 16.94
C THR A 140 21.96 -5.93 16.17
N ALA A 141 20.89 -5.67 16.91
CA ALA A 141 19.58 -5.38 16.34
C ALA A 141 19.60 -4.11 15.48
N GLU A 142 20.38 -3.10 15.87
CA GLU A 142 20.59 -1.85 15.15
C GLU A 142 21.27 -2.09 13.79
N GLN A 143 22.34 -2.90 13.75
CA GLN A 143 23.03 -3.26 12.50
C GLN A 143 22.10 -3.99 11.53
N LEU A 144 21.27 -4.91 12.04
CA LEU A 144 20.31 -5.62 11.20
C LEU A 144 19.21 -4.67 10.70
N ARG A 145 18.73 -3.75 11.54
CA ARG A 145 17.76 -2.71 11.12
C ARG A 145 18.33 -1.88 9.97
N GLU A 146 19.53 -1.33 10.11
CA GLU A 146 20.15 -0.50 9.05
C GLU A 146 20.26 -1.26 7.73
N LYS A 147 20.72 -2.51 7.76
CA LYS A 147 20.78 -3.36 6.56
C LYS A 147 19.41 -3.59 5.93
N ILE A 148 18.37 -3.79 6.74
CA ILE A 148 16.99 -3.99 6.24
C ILE A 148 16.50 -2.69 5.59
N LEU A 149 16.77 -1.53 6.19
CA LEU A 149 16.41 -0.24 5.62
C LEU A 149 17.10 -0.01 4.28
N GLU A 150 18.40 -0.31 4.17
CA GLU A 150 19.16 -0.25 2.91
C GLU A 150 18.59 -1.20 1.85
N LEU A 151 18.29 -2.45 2.24
CA LEU A 151 17.75 -3.48 1.34
C LEU A 151 16.40 -3.08 0.72
N PHE A 152 15.55 -2.41 1.51
CA PHE A 152 14.24 -1.96 1.08
C PHE A 152 14.18 -0.49 0.69
N GLU A 153 15.32 0.19 0.51
CA GLU A 153 15.41 1.61 0.15
C GLU A 153 14.48 2.50 1.01
N GLN A 154 14.41 2.24 2.31
CA GLN A 154 13.54 2.96 3.25
C GLN A 154 14.24 4.19 3.83
N GLU A 155 13.54 5.32 3.83
CA GLU A 155 13.96 6.56 4.51
C GLU A 155 13.28 6.68 5.90
N LEU A 156 13.39 5.64 6.74
CA LEU A 156 12.74 5.53 8.06
C LEU A 156 13.71 5.74 9.24
#